data_AF-A0A6S7GPF9-F1
#
_entry.id   AF-A0A6S7GPF9-F1
#
_cell.length_a   1.000
_cell.length_b   1.000
_cell.length_c   1.000
_cell.angle_alpha   90.00
_cell.angle_beta   90.00
_cell.angle_gamma   90.00
#
_symmetry.space_group_name_H-M   'P 1'
#
loop_
_entity.id
_entity.type
_entity.pdbx_description
1 polymer ?
#
loop_
_entity_poly.entity_id
_entity_poly.type
_entity_poly.pdbx_seq_one_letter_code
_entity_poly.pdbx_strand_id
1 'polypeptide(L)'
;MVGEKKRTVYRKKRKGKPFSGKQKHDKTPSVSRENQLSTSQENSSISSSEIPRVSASRRKLNLPESIETPDQVMDFDKKGYRLIDIAKFSDSLSEAHVCDEGSLMIQENISGRRGLMSDLSASCSSCQEESDLETSPTIPGKGYSADVNRRAVYHSVETGGGYESLVTFCSIINMPCISKTAYYQHLDTIVSALEAEAKEEMRQAAQKLRKLILAENESEDDGSIVDVGVSFDGTWAKRGFTSLIGVVFAISIDTGEVLDYHVVSKTCQRCALKKGQCENDEEFEDWEIEHVFSGECVINFNGNSPAMEVEGAKIIWNRSIELHNLRYKWMISDGDSKAFSAIEDTYDEVKVEKLDCVGHVQKRMGKNLLKLKNATKGKLADGKTVGGRGRLTEKKILQIQRYYGLAIRQNTLSTPNLTENDVSVSVYTMKKNIIALLNHSIQNEDPTKQHRFCPVGENSWCKWQQDCAMGTSMYKGDDCLPPVFLEFLKPTFMHLSDSKLLERCVRGKTQNNNESINSLVWARCPKHKHHGVKVVKCAVASAV
;
A
#
# COMPACT_ATOMS: atom_id res chain seq x y z
N MET A 1 41.66 18.50 43.34
CA MET A 1 40.42 19.29 43.50
C MET A 1 39.32 18.62 42.72
N VAL A 2 38.32 18.13 43.44
CA VAL A 2 37.23 17.27 42.96
C VAL A 2 36.10 18.17 42.43
N GLY A 3 35.67 17.95 41.19
CA GLY A 3 34.51 18.62 40.59
C GLY A 3 33.33 17.64 40.48
N GLU A 4 32.31 17.85 41.28
CA GLU A 4 31.12 16.99 41.43
C GLU A 4 30.26 16.90 40.15
N LYS A 5 29.93 15.67 39.76
CA LYS A 5 28.92 15.36 38.74
C LYS A 5 27.51 15.57 39.31
N LYS A 6 26.76 16.53 38.76
CA LYS A 6 25.33 16.73 39.08
C LYS A 6 24.51 15.49 38.68
N ARG A 7 23.89 14.86 39.68
CA ARG A 7 22.90 13.77 39.53
C ARG A 7 21.63 14.29 38.85
N THR A 8 21.26 13.73 37.70
CA THR A 8 19.95 13.93 37.07
C THR A 8 18.89 13.10 37.79
N VAL A 9 17.93 13.77 38.45
CA VAL A 9 16.79 13.17 39.14
C VAL A 9 15.74 12.73 38.12
N TYR A 10 15.49 11.42 38.04
CA TYR A 10 14.43 10.83 37.21
C TYR A 10 13.04 11.15 37.78
N ARG A 11 12.26 11.96 37.06
CA ARG A 11 10.88 12.33 37.43
C ARG A 11 9.91 11.26 36.94
N LYS A 12 9.32 10.46 37.85
CA LYS A 12 8.28 9.46 37.54
C LYS A 12 7.09 10.11 36.80
N LYS A 13 6.78 9.63 35.60
CA LYS A 13 5.54 9.97 34.86
C LYS A 13 4.31 9.45 35.64
N ARG A 14 3.33 10.34 35.87
CA ARG A 14 2.02 10.01 36.45
C ARG A 14 1.26 9.05 35.52
N LYS A 15 0.75 7.94 36.08
CA LYS A 15 -0.17 7.01 35.39
C LYS A 15 -1.46 7.75 35.02
N GLY A 16 -1.79 7.81 33.74
CA GLY A 16 -3.09 8.29 33.25
C GLY A 16 -4.20 7.29 33.59
N LYS A 17 -5.40 7.81 33.89
CA LYS A 17 -6.62 7.03 34.19
C LYS A 17 -7.05 6.18 32.98
N PRO A 18 -7.63 4.99 33.17
CA PRO A 18 -8.18 4.19 32.09
C PRO A 18 -9.45 4.83 31.50
N PHE A 19 -9.57 4.69 30.18
CA PHE A 19 -10.63 5.21 29.33
C PHE A 19 -11.93 4.42 29.57
N SER A 20 -13.01 5.07 30.03
CA SER A 20 -14.36 4.49 30.10
C SER A 20 -15.20 5.02 28.93
N GLY A 21 -15.05 4.41 27.75
CA GLY A 21 -15.89 4.66 26.59
C GLY A 21 -16.90 3.53 26.39
N LYS A 22 -18.16 3.74 26.81
CA LYS A 22 -19.29 2.91 26.41
C LYS A 22 -19.58 3.13 24.92
N GLN A 23 -19.56 2.07 24.11
CA GLN A 23 -20.11 2.09 22.76
C GLN A 23 -21.64 2.25 22.83
N LYS A 24 -22.16 3.29 22.16
CA LYS A 24 -23.59 3.40 21.87
C LYS A 24 -23.90 2.45 20.70
N HIS A 25 -24.62 1.38 20.97
CA HIS A 25 -25.30 0.62 19.92
C HIS A 25 -26.64 1.28 19.62
N ASP A 26 -26.93 1.45 18.33
CA ASP A 26 -28.22 1.88 17.82
C ASP A 26 -29.31 0.89 18.20
N LYS A 27 -30.45 1.45 18.63
CA LYS A 27 -31.66 0.70 18.98
C LYS A 27 -32.40 0.30 17.70
N THR A 28 -32.71 -0.99 17.58
CA THR A 28 -33.87 -1.47 16.81
C THR A 28 -34.71 -2.40 17.72
N PRO A 29 -36.03 -2.49 17.53
CA PRO A 29 -36.96 -2.87 18.59
C PRO A 29 -37.11 -4.38 18.77
N SER A 30 -37.49 -4.71 20.01
CA SER A 30 -37.87 -5.99 20.60
C SER A 30 -38.84 -6.85 19.78
N VAL A 31 -38.56 -8.16 19.75
CA VAL A 31 -39.59 -9.20 19.80
C VAL A 31 -39.29 -10.13 20.96
N SER A 32 -40.27 -10.19 21.85
CA SER A 32 -40.41 -11.03 23.04
C SER A 32 -40.48 -12.52 22.72
N ARG A 33 -39.86 -13.37 23.55
CA ARG A 33 -40.56 -14.51 24.15
C ARG A 33 -39.78 -15.11 25.33
N GLU A 34 -40.57 -15.40 26.35
CA GLU A 34 -40.24 -15.94 27.66
C GLU A 34 -39.83 -17.42 27.61
N ASN A 35 -39.01 -17.84 28.59
CA ASN A 35 -39.28 -18.93 29.54
C ASN A 35 -38.01 -19.07 30.41
N GLN A 36 -38.03 -18.58 31.66
CA GLN A 36 -38.39 -19.36 32.85
C GLN A 36 -37.77 -20.77 32.87
N LEU A 37 -36.76 -20.97 33.72
CA LEU A 37 -36.95 -21.87 34.86
C LEU A 37 -35.95 -21.59 35.98
N SER A 38 -36.46 -21.86 37.17
CA SER A 38 -36.09 -21.45 38.50
C SER A 38 -34.90 -22.18 39.12
N THR A 39 -34.24 -21.43 40.00
CA THR A 39 -33.44 -21.82 41.17
C THR A 39 -33.87 -23.10 41.88
N SER A 40 -32.86 -23.89 42.27
CA SER A 40 -32.81 -24.52 43.59
C SER A 40 -31.36 -24.60 44.06
N GLN A 41 -31.12 -23.99 45.21
CA GLN A 41 -29.88 -24.00 45.97
C GLN A 41 -29.69 -25.35 46.65
N GLU A 42 -28.47 -25.87 46.66
CA GLU A 42 -27.98 -26.65 47.79
C GLU A 42 -26.63 -26.10 48.26
N ASN A 43 -26.59 -25.79 49.55
CA ASN A 43 -25.43 -25.30 50.28
C ASN A 43 -24.54 -26.49 50.67
N SER A 44 -23.25 -26.40 50.40
CA SER A 44 -22.22 -27.03 51.25
C SER A 44 -21.02 -26.10 51.37
N SER A 45 -20.83 -25.58 52.57
CA SER A 45 -19.72 -24.76 53.02
C SER A 45 -18.39 -25.51 53.03
N ILE A 46 -17.28 -24.86 52.61
CA ILE A 46 -16.04 -24.64 53.40
C ILE A 46 -14.87 -24.20 52.50
N SER A 47 -14.08 -23.25 53.05
CA SER A 47 -12.69 -22.91 52.74
C SER A 47 -12.40 -21.87 51.66
N SER A 48 -12.18 -20.65 52.15
CA SER A 48 -11.44 -19.58 51.49
C SER A 48 -9.99 -20.01 51.21
N SER A 49 -9.65 -20.21 49.95
CA SER A 49 -8.27 -20.15 49.47
C SER A 49 -8.21 -19.28 48.22
N GLU A 50 -7.30 -18.32 48.23
CA GLU A 50 -7.08 -17.34 47.16
C GLU A 50 -6.65 -18.06 45.87
N ILE A 51 -7.50 -18.05 44.84
CA ILE A 51 -7.12 -18.49 43.49
C ILE A 51 -6.38 -17.33 42.81
N PRO A 52 -5.10 -17.48 42.41
CA PRO A 52 -4.40 -16.42 41.71
C PRO A 52 -5.06 -16.17 40.34
N ARG A 53 -5.35 -14.89 40.04
CA ARG A 53 -5.84 -14.48 38.72
C ARG A 53 -4.73 -14.62 37.68
N VAL A 54 -4.65 -15.81 37.08
CA VAL A 54 -3.78 -16.10 35.95
C VAL A 54 -4.31 -15.36 34.70
N SER A 55 -3.42 -14.70 33.95
CA SER A 55 -3.81 -14.00 32.71
C SER A 55 -4.26 -15.00 31.64
N ALA A 56 -5.14 -14.55 30.73
CA ALA A 56 -5.64 -15.36 29.63
C ALA A 56 -4.51 -15.98 28.77
N SER A 57 -3.35 -15.32 28.69
CA SER A 57 -2.18 -15.82 27.97
C SER A 57 -1.55 -17.05 28.63
N ARG A 58 -1.53 -17.11 29.97
CA ARG A 58 -0.90 -18.22 30.70
C ARG A 58 -1.81 -19.43 30.85
N ARG A 59 -3.14 -19.26 30.75
CA ARG A 59 -4.08 -20.40 30.57
C ARG A 59 -3.96 -21.07 29.21
N LYS A 60 -3.49 -20.37 28.17
CA LYS A 60 -3.23 -20.95 26.84
C LYS A 60 -1.92 -21.74 26.78
N LEU A 61 -1.01 -21.55 27.73
CA LEU A 61 0.29 -22.23 27.79
C LEU A 61 0.27 -23.52 28.62
N ASN A 62 -0.79 -23.77 29.40
CA ASN A 62 -1.00 -25.03 30.12
C ASN A 62 -2.08 -25.87 29.42
N LEU A 63 -1.85 -26.24 28.16
CA LEU A 63 -2.42 -27.49 27.66
C LEU A 63 -1.59 -28.64 28.23
N PRO A 64 -2.18 -29.82 28.48
CA PRO A 64 -1.39 -31.02 28.76
C PRO A 64 -0.33 -31.22 27.67
N GLU A 65 0.91 -31.45 28.08
CA GLU A 65 1.99 -31.94 27.22
C GLU A 65 1.61 -33.34 26.72
N SER A 66 0.86 -33.38 25.61
CA SER A 66 0.77 -34.52 24.71
C SER A 66 0.01 -34.11 23.45
N ILE A 67 0.69 -33.32 22.60
CA ILE A 67 0.53 -33.54 21.16
C ILE A 67 1.83 -34.17 20.73
N GLU A 68 1.89 -35.49 20.86
CA GLU A 68 2.76 -36.28 20.01
C GLU A 68 2.48 -35.80 18.58
N THR A 69 3.53 -35.35 17.88
CA THR A 69 3.48 -35.15 16.44
C THR A 69 2.99 -36.45 15.82
N PRO A 70 1.81 -36.49 15.17
CA PRO A 70 1.52 -37.61 14.33
C PRO A 70 2.38 -37.40 13.07
N ASP A 71 3.59 -37.97 13.09
CA ASP A 71 4.15 -38.62 11.90
C ASP A 71 3.34 -39.92 11.63
N GLN A 72 2.01 -39.82 11.72
CA GLN A 72 1.10 -40.87 11.34
C GLN A 72 0.76 -40.62 9.88
N VAL A 73 1.44 -41.38 9.04
CA VAL A 73 0.97 -41.76 7.71
C VAL A 73 -0.53 -42.06 7.83
N MET A 74 -1.37 -41.11 7.41
CA MET A 74 -2.80 -41.40 7.31
C MET A 74 -2.96 -42.40 6.18
N ASP A 75 -3.31 -43.62 6.55
CA ASP A 75 -3.72 -44.67 5.63
C ASP A 75 -5.00 -44.20 4.92
N PHE A 76 -4.88 -43.83 3.64
CA PHE A 76 -5.95 -43.17 2.89
C PHE A 76 -6.73 -44.18 2.05
N ASP A 77 -7.89 -44.53 2.58
CA ASP A 77 -8.91 -45.39 2.01
C ASP A 77 -9.66 -44.67 0.86
N LYS A 78 -9.09 -44.59 -0.36
CA LYS A 78 -9.70 -44.12 -1.64
C LYS A 78 -10.59 -42.85 -1.61
N LYS A 79 -10.46 -41.99 -0.60
CA LYS A 79 -11.33 -40.82 -0.35
C LYS A 79 -10.55 -39.52 -0.49
N GLY A 80 -11.25 -38.46 -0.89
CA GLY A 80 -10.70 -37.11 -1.04
C GLY A 80 -10.49 -36.67 -2.49
N TYR A 81 -10.11 -35.41 -2.67
CA TYR A 81 -9.94 -34.80 -4.01
C TYR A 81 -8.46 -34.80 -4.41
N ARG A 82 -8.19 -34.88 -5.72
CA ARG A 82 -6.85 -34.73 -6.32
C ARG A 82 -6.90 -33.73 -7.47
N LEU A 83 -5.79 -33.02 -7.68
CA LEU A 83 -5.60 -32.16 -8.84
C LEU A 83 -4.88 -32.97 -9.91
N ILE A 84 -5.47 -32.99 -11.11
CA ILE A 84 -4.92 -33.69 -12.26
C ILE A 84 -4.84 -32.72 -13.44
N ASP A 85 -3.74 -32.79 -14.18
CA ASP A 85 -3.66 -32.25 -15.53
C ASP A 85 -4.45 -33.17 -16.46
N ILE A 86 -5.51 -32.64 -17.07
CA ILE A 86 -6.45 -33.45 -17.85
C ILE A 86 -5.79 -34.06 -19.08
N ALA A 87 -4.88 -33.34 -19.74
CA ALA A 87 -4.23 -33.84 -20.95
C ALA A 87 -3.31 -35.00 -20.59
N LYS A 88 -2.42 -34.82 -19.61
CA LYS A 88 -1.51 -35.87 -19.14
C LYS A 88 -2.24 -37.10 -18.61
N PHE A 89 -3.30 -36.88 -17.84
CA PHE A 89 -4.09 -37.97 -17.30
C PHE A 89 -4.83 -38.71 -18.42
N SER A 90 -5.42 -38.01 -19.39
CA SER A 90 -6.11 -38.62 -20.52
C SER A 90 -5.16 -39.42 -21.41
N ASP A 91 -3.98 -38.88 -21.72
CA ASP A 91 -3.00 -39.54 -22.57
C ASP A 91 -2.56 -40.87 -21.92
N SER A 92 -2.13 -40.83 -20.66
CA SER A 92 -1.72 -42.03 -19.91
C SER A 92 -2.86 -43.01 -19.66
N LEU A 93 -4.09 -42.53 -19.44
CA LEU A 93 -5.27 -43.38 -19.29
C LEU A 93 -5.64 -44.09 -20.60
N SER A 94 -5.43 -43.44 -21.76
CA SER A 94 -5.74 -44.03 -23.07
C SER A 94 -4.82 -45.20 -23.43
N GLU A 95 -3.63 -45.24 -22.83
CA GLU A 95 -2.65 -46.31 -22.97
C GLU A 95 -2.84 -47.44 -21.95
N ALA A 96 -3.75 -47.27 -20.97
CA ALA A 96 -3.96 -48.25 -19.91
C ALA A 96 -4.62 -49.54 -20.42
N HIS A 97 -4.06 -50.68 -20.01
CA HIS A 97 -4.56 -52.00 -20.41
C HIS A 97 -5.88 -52.37 -19.71
N VAL A 98 -6.87 -52.84 -20.47
CA VAL A 98 -8.07 -53.53 -19.97
C VAL A 98 -8.40 -54.69 -20.90
N CYS A 99 -8.42 -55.92 -20.38
CA CYS A 99 -8.85 -57.09 -21.15
C CYS A 99 -10.39 -57.22 -21.18
N ASP A 100 -10.91 -58.05 -22.09
CA ASP A 100 -12.36 -58.20 -22.31
C ASP A 100 -13.15 -58.62 -21.05
N GLU A 101 -12.52 -59.38 -20.15
CA GLU A 101 -13.12 -59.86 -18.89
C GLU A 101 -12.80 -58.95 -17.68
N GLY A 102 -12.05 -57.88 -17.91
CA GLY A 102 -11.55 -56.98 -16.87
C GLY A 102 -12.31 -55.67 -16.77
N SER A 103 -12.08 -54.96 -15.67
CA SER A 103 -12.47 -53.57 -15.48
C SER A 103 -11.27 -52.77 -15.02
N LEU A 104 -11.27 -51.47 -15.34
CA LEU A 104 -10.19 -50.57 -14.96
C LEU A 104 -10.32 -50.17 -13.48
N MET A 105 -9.25 -50.40 -12.71
CA MET A 105 -9.14 -50.02 -11.32
C MET A 105 -8.01 -49.03 -11.13
N ILE A 106 -8.33 -47.83 -10.65
CA ILE A 106 -7.32 -46.80 -10.34
C ILE A 106 -6.93 -46.88 -8.87
N GLN A 107 -5.63 -46.80 -8.61
CA GLN A 107 -5.04 -46.83 -7.28
C GLN A 107 -4.05 -45.68 -7.12
N GLU A 108 -3.83 -45.22 -5.89
CA GLU A 108 -2.81 -44.20 -5.59
C GLU A 108 -1.70 -44.83 -4.75
N ASN A 109 -0.46 -44.70 -5.21
CA ASN A 109 0.71 -44.99 -4.41
C ASN A 109 1.02 -43.79 -3.48
N ILE A 110 0.64 -43.91 -2.22
CA ILE A 110 0.84 -42.85 -1.22
C ILE A 110 2.34 -42.51 -1.05
N SER A 111 3.23 -43.50 -1.19
CA SER A 111 4.67 -43.32 -0.98
C SER A 111 5.36 -42.56 -2.13
N GLY A 112 4.82 -42.65 -3.35
CA GLY A 112 5.34 -41.92 -4.52
C GLY A 112 4.75 -40.53 -4.69
N ARG A 113 3.80 -40.13 -3.86
CA ARG A 113 3.17 -38.80 -3.89
C ARG A 113 4.22 -37.70 -3.67
N ARG A 114 4.16 -36.64 -4.49
CA ARG A 114 5.03 -35.46 -4.37
C ARG A 114 4.20 -34.19 -4.20
N GLY A 115 3.84 -33.90 -2.95
CA GLY A 115 2.98 -32.75 -2.62
C GLY A 115 1.56 -32.96 -3.16
N LEU A 116 1.13 -32.08 -4.07
CA LEU A 116 -0.18 -32.15 -4.75
C LEU A 116 -0.17 -33.09 -5.96
N MET A 117 1.00 -33.52 -6.42
CA MET A 117 1.10 -34.50 -7.50
C MET A 117 0.87 -35.90 -6.94
N SER A 118 -0.22 -36.53 -7.37
CA SER A 118 -0.56 -37.91 -7.03
C SER A 118 0.15 -38.89 -7.93
N ASP A 119 0.74 -39.91 -7.31
CA ASP A 119 1.26 -41.07 -8.01
C ASP A 119 0.10 -42.07 -8.19
N LEU A 120 -0.50 -42.07 -9.37
CA LEU A 120 -1.67 -42.89 -9.70
C LEU A 120 -1.27 -43.99 -10.68
N SER A 121 -1.85 -45.17 -10.51
CA SER A 121 -1.74 -46.26 -11.48
C SER A 121 -3.13 -46.80 -11.83
N ALA A 122 -3.28 -47.23 -13.07
CA ALA A 122 -4.39 -48.01 -13.58
C ALA A 122 -4.00 -49.49 -13.55
N SER A 123 -4.92 -50.35 -13.11
CA SER A 123 -4.74 -51.80 -13.07
C SER A 123 -5.96 -52.51 -13.64
N CYS A 124 -5.75 -53.55 -14.45
CA CYS A 124 -6.85 -54.39 -14.93
C CYS A 124 -7.27 -55.39 -13.83
N SER A 125 -8.56 -55.41 -13.47
CA SER A 125 -9.06 -56.26 -12.37
C SER A 125 -8.92 -57.77 -12.60
N SER A 126 -8.71 -58.21 -13.85
CA SER A 126 -8.61 -59.63 -14.21
C SER A 126 -7.15 -60.08 -14.40
N CYS A 127 -6.41 -59.44 -15.32
CA CYS A 127 -5.02 -59.84 -15.63
C CYS A 127 -3.95 -59.15 -14.76
N GLN A 128 -4.33 -58.16 -13.94
CA GLN A 128 -3.43 -57.41 -13.04
C GLN A 128 -2.32 -56.61 -13.74
N GLU A 129 -2.41 -56.39 -15.05
CA GLU A 129 -1.49 -55.49 -15.76
C GLU A 129 -1.68 -54.05 -15.27
N GLU A 130 -0.58 -53.38 -14.94
CA GLU A 130 -0.54 -52.02 -14.40
C GLU A 130 0.01 -51.02 -15.41
N SER A 131 -0.50 -49.80 -15.36
CA SER A 131 -0.05 -48.67 -16.19
C SER A 131 0.00 -47.41 -15.32
N ASP A 132 1.13 -46.70 -15.36
CA ASP A 132 1.28 -45.44 -14.62
C ASP A 132 0.41 -44.34 -15.23
N LEU A 133 -0.23 -43.53 -14.39
CA LEU A 133 -1.07 -42.41 -14.81
C LEU A 133 -0.39 -41.09 -14.47
N GLU A 134 -0.04 -40.31 -15.50
CA GLU A 134 0.58 -39.00 -15.32
C GLU A 134 -0.46 -37.97 -14.83
N THR A 135 -0.31 -37.49 -13.60
CA THR A 135 -1.24 -36.50 -13.01
C THR A 135 -0.79 -35.05 -13.15
N SER A 136 0.47 -34.81 -13.50
CA SER A 136 1.03 -33.47 -13.68
C SER A 136 2.27 -33.52 -14.57
N PRO A 137 2.49 -32.50 -15.43
CA PRO A 137 3.77 -32.31 -16.07
C PRO A 137 4.92 -32.20 -15.05
N THR A 138 6.08 -32.74 -15.42
CA THR A 138 7.31 -32.59 -14.66
C THR A 138 8.08 -31.37 -15.16
N ILE A 139 8.47 -30.49 -14.23
CA ILE A 139 9.33 -29.35 -14.50
C ILE A 139 10.79 -29.82 -14.54
N PRO A 140 11.52 -29.63 -15.66
CA PRO A 140 12.94 -29.99 -15.75
C PRO A 140 13.80 -29.06 -14.85
N GLY A 141 14.75 -29.64 -14.09
CA GLY A 141 15.64 -28.90 -13.19
C GLY A 141 16.32 -29.75 -12.10
N LYS A 142 17.01 -29.11 -11.14
CA LYS A 142 17.56 -29.80 -9.95
C LYS A 142 16.41 -30.27 -9.05
N GLY A 143 16.09 -31.55 -9.17
CA GLY A 143 14.94 -32.18 -8.51
C GLY A 143 13.72 -32.16 -9.43
N TYR A 144 13.22 -33.34 -9.79
CA TYR A 144 11.99 -33.49 -10.57
C TYR A 144 10.80 -32.92 -9.77
N SER A 145 10.36 -31.72 -10.12
CA SER A 145 9.28 -31.01 -9.44
C SER A 145 8.02 -31.02 -10.31
N ALA A 146 6.85 -31.12 -9.70
CA ALA A 146 5.59 -31.17 -10.44
C ALA A 146 5.02 -29.76 -10.70
N ASP A 147 4.50 -29.52 -11.90
CA ASP A 147 3.89 -28.25 -12.30
C ASP A 147 2.72 -27.84 -11.39
N VAL A 148 1.87 -28.80 -11.00
CA VAL A 148 0.75 -28.56 -10.09
C VAL A 148 1.18 -27.93 -8.75
N ASN A 149 2.35 -28.32 -8.24
CA ASN A 149 2.89 -27.75 -7.01
C ASN A 149 3.27 -26.28 -7.20
N ARG A 150 3.96 -25.95 -8.31
CA ARG A 150 4.36 -24.58 -8.64
C ARG A 150 3.14 -23.67 -8.74
N ARG A 151 2.09 -24.10 -9.45
CA ARG A 151 0.85 -23.35 -9.64
C ARG A 151 0.13 -23.10 -8.32
N ALA A 152 0.03 -24.11 -7.47
CA ALA A 152 -0.63 -23.97 -6.17
C ALA A 152 0.11 -22.99 -5.25
N VAL A 153 1.44 -23.02 -5.24
CA VAL A 153 2.26 -22.03 -4.51
C VAL A 153 2.04 -20.64 -5.07
N TYR A 154 2.10 -20.47 -6.40
CA TYR A 154 1.86 -19.17 -7.04
C TYR A 154 0.48 -18.59 -6.68
N HIS A 155 -0.58 -19.38 -6.83
CA HIS A 155 -1.94 -18.99 -6.43
C HIS A 155 -2.02 -18.55 -4.96
N SER A 156 -1.37 -19.28 -4.05
CA SER A 156 -1.41 -18.94 -2.62
C SER A 156 -0.76 -17.59 -2.30
N VAL A 157 0.23 -17.17 -3.09
CA VAL A 157 0.89 -15.87 -2.94
C VAL A 157 0.07 -14.75 -3.58
N GLU A 158 -0.46 -14.98 -4.79
CA GLU A 158 -1.33 -14.03 -5.48
C GLU A 158 -2.60 -13.68 -4.69
N THR A 159 -3.08 -14.61 -3.87
CA THR A 159 -4.27 -14.41 -3.02
C THR A 159 -3.93 -13.88 -1.62
N GLY A 160 -2.65 -13.67 -1.28
CA GLY A 160 -2.22 -13.26 0.05
C GLY A 160 -2.51 -14.27 1.17
N GLY A 161 -2.72 -15.53 0.78
CA GLY A 161 -2.95 -16.65 1.67
C GLY A 161 -1.66 -17.20 2.27
N GLY A 162 -0.63 -17.34 1.43
CA GLY A 162 0.63 -18.02 1.76
C GLY A 162 0.44 -19.51 2.07
N TYR A 163 1.49 -20.12 2.63
CA TYR A 163 1.53 -21.55 2.95
C TYR A 163 0.36 -22.01 3.83
N GLU A 164 0.07 -21.30 4.92
CA GLU A 164 -0.99 -21.69 5.87
C GLU A 164 -2.38 -21.71 5.22
N SER A 165 -2.64 -20.81 4.27
CA SER A 165 -3.90 -20.80 3.53
C SER A 165 -3.96 -21.93 2.52
N LEU A 166 -2.83 -22.30 1.90
CA LEU A 166 -2.77 -23.46 1.00
C LEU A 166 -3.02 -24.76 1.77
N VAL A 167 -2.41 -24.92 2.94
CA VAL A 167 -2.66 -26.06 3.85
C VAL A 167 -4.15 -26.12 4.21
N THR A 168 -4.72 -24.99 4.65
CA THR A 168 -6.14 -24.91 5.01
C THR A 168 -7.05 -25.31 3.83
N PHE A 169 -6.77 -24.81 2.63
CA PHE A 169 -7.50 -25.17 1.42
C PHE A 169 -7.44 -26.67 1.16
N CYS A 170 -6.25 -27.26 1.16
CA CYS A 170 -6.06 -28.69 0.94
C CYS A 170 -6.79 -29.54 2.00
N SER A 171 -6.76 -29.12 3.27
CA SER A 171 -7.48 -29.81 4.35
C SER A 171 -8.99 -29.78 4.17
N ILE A 172 -9.57 -28.64 3.77
CA ILE A 172 -11.04 -28.49 3.57
C ILE A 172 -11.55 -29.43 2.47
N ILE A 173 -10.78 -29.57 1.40
CA ILE A 173 -11.13 -30.43 0.26
C ILE A 173 -10.53 -31.84 0.38
N ASN A 174 -10.05 -32.24 1.55
CA ASN A 174 -9.48 -33.56 1.80
C ASN A 174 -8.41 -33.98 0.76
N MET A 175 -7.46 -33.09 0.52
CA MET A 175 -6.35 -33.25 -0.42
C MET A 175 -5.01 -33.19 0.32
N PRO A 176 -3.99 -33.94 -0.15
CA PRO A 176 -2.63 -33.79 0.32
C PRO A 176 -2.12 -32.36 0.11
N CYS A 177 -1.12 -31.93 0.86
CA CYS A 177 -0.50 -30.62 0.68
C CYS A 177 1.00 -30.76 0.46
N ILE A 178 1.57 -29.77 -0.23
CA ILE A 178 3.02 -29.58 -0.35
C ILE A 178 3.60 -29.37 1.05
N SER A 179 4.79 -29.92 1.30
CA SER A 179 5.52 -29.64 2.54
C SER A 179 5.98 -28.18 2.61
N LYS A 180 6.18 -27.65 3.81
CA LYS A 180 6.65 -26.27 4.01
C LYS A 180 8.00 -26.02 3.31
N THR A 181 8.91 -26.97 3.37
CA THR A 181 10.22 -26.87 2.70
C THR A 181 10.08 -26.78 1.19
N ALA A 182 9.30 -27.69 0.58
CA ALA A 182 9.07 -27.66 -0.86
C ALA A 182 8.32 -26.39 -1.29
N TYR A 183 7.35 -25.91 -0.49
CA TYR A 183 6.67 -24.64 -0.73
C TYR A 183 7.65 -23.47 -0.89
N TYR A 184 8.63 -23.32 0.01
CA TYR A 184 9.58 -22.21 -0.06
C TYR A 184 10.62 -22.37 -1.18
N GLN A 185 11.00 -23.60 -1.54
CA GLN A 185 11.77 -23.86 -2.77
C GLN A 185 10.98 -23.44 -4.01
N HIS A 186 9.67 -23.71 -4.00
CA HIS A 186 8.80 -23.26 -5.07
C HIS A 186 8.66 -21.72 -5.11
N LEU A 187 8.55 -21.09 -3.94
CA LEU A 187 8.46 -19.65 -3.81
C LEU A 187 9.72 -18.96 -4.36
N ASP A 188 10.90 -19.53 -4.11
CA ASP A 188 12.16 -18.92 -4.55
C ASP A 188 12.24 -18.81 -6.08
N THR A 189 11.89 -19.85 -6.83
CA THR A 189 11.87 -19.74 -8.30
C THR A 189 10.76 -18.81 -8.79
N ILE A 190 9.60 -18.78 -8.11
CA ILE A 190 8.49 -17.88 -8.48
C ILE A 190 8.91 -16.43 -8.32
N VAL A 191 9.54 -16.08 -7.20
CA VAL A 191 10.02 -14.72 -6.94
C VAL A 191 11.05 -14.31 -8.00
N SER A 192 12.01 -15.18 -8.33
CA SER A 192 12.98 -14.88 -9.38
C SER A 192 12.34 -14.65 -10.75
N ALA A 193 11.32 -15.46 -11.11
CA ALA A 193 10.60 -15.29 -12.38
C ALA A 193 9.81 -13.98 -12.40
N LEU A 194 9.08 -13.65 -11.33
CA LEU A 194 8.31 -12.41 -11.23
C LEU A 194 9.22 -11.17 -11.21
N GLU A 195 10.34 -11.20 -10.48
CA GLU A 195 11.29 -10.08 -10.49
C GLU A 195 11.91 -9.88 -11.89
N ALA A 196 12.13 -10.95 -12.65
CA ALA A 196 12.60 -10.85 -14.03
C ALA A 196 11.53 -10.25 -14.96
N GLU A 197 10.28 -10.69 -14.83
CA GLU A 197 9.16 -10.16 -15.62
C GLU A 197 8.90 -8.68 -15.29
N ALA A 198 8.84 -8.32 -14.01
CA ALA A 198 8.67 -6.95 -13.57
C ALA A 198 9.78 -6.03 -14.11
N LYS A 199 11.02 -6.52 -14.16
CA LYS A 199 12.15 -5.77 -14.74
C LYS A 199 11.94 -5.51 -16.23
N GLU A 200 11.42 -6.48 -16.96
CA GLU A 200 11.13 -6.35 -18.39
C GLU A 200 9.95 -5.40 -18.64
N GLU A 201 8.86 -5.51 -17.86
CA GLU A 201 7.72 -4.59 -17.91
C GLU A 201 8.13 -3.14 -17.64
N MET A 202 8.94 -2.89 -16.59
CA MET A 202 9.48 -1.55 -16.29
C MET A 202 10.40 -1.04 -17.41
N ARG A 203 11.20 -1.92 -18.04
CA ARG A 203 12.03 -1.57 -19.20
C ARG A 203 11.14 -1.13 -20.38
N GLN A 204 10.06 -1.84 -20.65
CA GLN A 204 9.12 -1.49 -21.71
C GLN A 204 8.38 -0.19 -21.39
N ALA A 205 7.93 0.02 -20.15
CA ALA A 205 7.32 1.27 -19.70
C ALA A 205 8.25 2.47 -19.90
N ALA A 206 9.53 2.33 -19.53
CA ALA A 206 10.53 3.37 -19.77
C ALA A 206 10.73 3.67 -21.27
N GLN A 207 10.76 2.64 -22.13
CA GLN A 207 10.87 2.82 -23.58
C GLN A 207 9.63 3.51 -24.18
N LYS A 208 8.42 3.18 -23.71
CA LYS A 208 7.18 3.85 -24.13
C LYS A 208 7.20 5.32 -23.73
N LEU A 209 7.58 5.61 -22.48
CA LEU A 209 7.69 6.98 -21.98
C LEU A 209 8.71 7.79 -22.78
N ARG A 210 9.89 7.22 -23.06
CA ARG A 210 10.92 7.86 -23.89
C ARG A 210 10.37 8.26 -25.25
N LYS A 211 9.72 7.34 -25.95
CA LYS A 211 9.10 7.59 -27.26
C LYS A 211 8.04 8.68 -27.18
N LEU A 212 7.21 8.68 -26.14
CA LEU A 212 6.18 9.70 -25.92
C LEU A 212 6.81 11.09 -25.79
N ILE A 213 7.81 11.25 -24.92
CA ILE A 213 8.45 12.55 -24.68
C ILE A 213 9.21 13.05 -25.91
N LEU A 214 9.94 12.18 -26.61
CA LEU A 214 10.64 12.56 -27.84
C LEU A 214 9.66 13.00 -28.94
N ALA A 215 8.54 12.30 -29.09
CA ALA A 215 7.51 12.67 -30.06
C ALA A 215 6.85 14.03 -29.73
N GLU A 216 6.56 14.30 -28.45
CA GLU A 216 6.02 15.61 -28.04
C GLU A 216 7.03 16.76 -28.20
N ASN A 217 8.33 16.45 -28.19
CA ASN A 217 9.41 17.42 -28.38
C ASN A 217 9.89 17.52 -29.84
N GLU A 218 9.23 16.85 -30.79
CA GLU A 218 9.65 16.78 -32.20
C GLU A 218 11.14 16.42 -32.37
N SER A 219 11.64 15.54 -31.50
CA SER A 219 13.05 15.17 -31.40
C SER A 219 13.27 13.72 -31.83
N GLU A 220 14.36 13.45 -32.53
CA GLU A 220 14.76 12.07 -32.89
C GLU A 220 15.38 11.35 -31.70
N ASP A 221 15.28 10.01 -31.68
CA ASP A 221 15.95 9.19 -30.67
C ASP A 221 17.42 8.96 -31.04
N ASP A 222 18.29 9.84 -30.56
CA ASP A 222 19.74 9.78 -30.73
C ASP A 222 20.45 9.00 -29.60
N GLY A 223 19.68 8.38 -28.69
CA GLY A 223 20.22 7.71 -27.51
C GLY A 223 20.63 8.65 -26.37
N SER A 224 20.35 9.96 -26.46
CA SER A 224 20.61 10.91 -25.38
C SER A 224 19.75 10.68 -24.14
N ILE A 225 20.15 11.22 -22.99
CA ILE A 225 19.38 11.12 -21.75
C ILE A 225 18.10 11.97 -21.88
N VAL A 226 16.94 11.40 -21.56
CA VAL A 226 15.66 12.12 -21.57
C VAL A 226 15.23 12.49 -20.16
N ASP A 227 14.95 13.77 -19.94
CA ASP A 227 14.40 14.28 -18.68
C ASP A 227 12.91 13.92 -18.56
N VAL A 228 12.51 13.29 -17.46
CA VAL A 228 11.11 12.88 -17.22
C VAL A 228 10.64 13.26 -15.83
N GLY A 229 9.32 13.32 -15.66
CA GLY A 229 8.67 13.50 -14.37
C GLY A 229 8.18 12.19 -13.78
N VAL A 230 8.43 11.99 -12.48
CA VAL A 230 7.99 10.81 -11.74
C VAL A 230 7.23 11.23 -10.48
N SER A 231 6.22 10.46 -10.12
CA SER A 231 5.68 10.47 -8.77
C SER A 231 6.41 9.44 -7.93
N PHE A 232 6.73 9.79 -6.69
CA PHE A 232 7.46 8.91 -5.79
C PHE A 232 6.81 8.85 -4.42
N ASP A 233 6.54 7.65 -3.96
CA ASP A 233 5.90 7.39 -2.67
C ASP A 233 6.38 6.07 -2.06
N GLY A 234 6.42 6.03 -0.72
CA GLY A 234 6.78 4.87 0.06
C GLY A 234 5.58 4.22 0.74
N THR A 235 5.53 2.89 0.73
CA THR A 235 4.49 2.10 1.40
C THR A 235 5.06 1.03 2.33
N TRP A 236 4.38 0.80 3.45
CA TRP A 236 4.92 0.01 4.57
C TRP A 236 4.12 -1.25 4.83
N ALA A 237 4.81 -2.37 5.10
CA ALA A 237 4.20 -3.66 5.43
C ALA A 237 3.36 -3.59 6.72
N LYS A 238 3.75 -2.74 7.67
CA LYS A 238 2.99 -2.45 8.89
C LYS A 238 2.64 -0.97 8.97
N ARG A 239 1.40 -0.65 9.38
CA ARG A 239 1.01 0.75 9.63
C ARG A 239 1.81 1.32 10.82
N GLY A 240 2.31 2.55 10.66
CA GLY A 240 3.07 3.28 11.66
C GLY A 240 4.59 3.19 11.49
N PHE A 241 5.33 3.95 12.30
CA PHE A 241 6.79 4.11 12.19
C PHE A 241 7.63 2.92 12.70
N THR A 242 7.06 1.72 12.72
CA THR A 242 7.70 0.49 13.23
C THR A 242 7.79 -0.61 12.17
N SER A 243 7.51 -0.29 10.91
CA SER A 243 7.68 -1.26 9.83
C SER A 243 9.15 -1.63 9.65
N LEU A 244 9.42 -2.93 9.49
CA LEU A 244 10.76 -3.46 9.20
C LEU A 244 10.99 -3.61 7.70
N ILE A 245 9.92 -3.61 6.91
CA ILE A 245 9.93 -3.76 5.46
C ILE A 245 9.09 -2.64 4.86
N GLY A 246 9.60 -2.04 3.80
CA GLY A 246 8.97 -0.99 3.03
C GLY A 246 9.27 -1.14 1.56
N VAL A 247 8.47 -0.49 0.75
CA VAL A 247 8.62 -0.48 -0.70
C VAL A 247 8.47 0.95 -1.16
N VAL A 248 9.34 1.40 -2.04
CA VAL A 248 9.21 2.69 -2.72
C VAL A 248 9.01 2.45 -4.21
N PHE A 249 8.27 3.35 -4.85
CA PHE A 249 7.99 3.31 -6.29
C PHE A 249 8.34 4.64 -6.95
N ALA A 250 8.85 4.59 -8.17
CA ALA A 250 8.86 5.70 -9.11
C ALA A 250 7.90 5.37 -10.26
N ILE A 251 6.88 6.21 -10.43
CA ILE A 251 5.82 6.03 -11.43
C ILE A 251 5.83 7.22 -12.36
N SER A 252 5.85 6.97 -13.67
CA SER A 252 5.75 8.00 -14.70
C SER A 252 4.50 8.86 -14.50
N ILE A 253 4.66 10.19 -14.54
CA ILE A 253 3.51 11.11 -14.40
C ILE A 253 2.74 11.28 -15.71
N ASP A 254 3.32 10.82 -16.82
CA ASP A 254 2.78 10.99 -18.17
C ASP A 254 2.10 9.71 -18.67
N THR A 255 2.69 8.53 -18.41
CA THR A 255 2.08 7.24 -18.76
C THR A 255 1.33 6.58 -17.60
N GLY A 256 1.68 6.91 -16.36
CA GLY A 256 1.13 6.26 -15.16
C GLY A 256 1.69 4.86 -14.90
N GLU A 257 2.65 4.40 -15.70
CA GLU A 257 3.34 3.11 -15.54
C GLU A 257 4.48 3.18 -14.51
N VAL A 258 4.74 2.07 -13.83
CA VAL A 258 5.87 1.95 -12.90
C VAL A 258 7.18 1.92 -13.70
N LEU A 259 8.11 2.78 -13.34
CA LEU A 259 9.45 2.82 -13.95
C LEU A 259 10.50 2.13 -13.09
N ASP A 260 10.35 2.22 -11.77
CA ASP A 260 11.28 1.56 -10.85
C ASP A 260 10.61 1.30 -9.48
N TYR A 261 11.10 0.30 -8.75
CA TYR A 261 10.76 0.07 -7.35
C TYR A 261 11.96 -0.43 -6.55
N HIS A 262 11.92 -0.22 -5.24
CA HIS A 262 12.90 -0.81 -4.34
C HIS A 262 12.26 -1.28 -3.03
N VAL A 263 12.55 -2.53 -2.65
CA VAL A 263 12.13 -3.10 -1.37
C VAL A 263 13.23 -2.85 -0.35
N VAL A 264 12.94 -2.03 0.65
CA VAL A 264 13.85 -1.73 1.77
C VAL A 264 13.50 -2.64 2.94
N SER A 265 14.50 -3.28 3.53
CA SER A 265 14.35 -4.23 4.62
C SER A 265 15.42 -4.05 5.69
N LYS A 266 14.95 -4.07 6.94
CA LYS A 266 15.74 -3.97 8.16
C LYS A 266 15.85 -5.29 8.92
N THR A 267 15.31 -6.37 8.35
CA THR A 267 15.22 -7.65 9.06
C THR A 267 15.51 -8.80 8.12
N CYS A 268 16.27 -9.77 8.62
CA CYS A 268 16.47 -11.06 8.00
C CYS A 268 16.12 -12.14 9.03
N GLN A 269 15.22 -13.05 8.65
CA GLN A 269 14.81 -14.14 9.53
C GLN A 269 15.96 -15.12 9.78
N ARG A 270 16.84 -15.36 8.80
CA ARG A 270 18.03 -16.21 8.97
C ARG A 270 18.99 -15.61 9.99
N CYS A 271 19.29 -14.31 9.88
CA CYS A 271 20.08 -13.60 10.91
C CYS A 271 19.44 -13.71 12.28
N ALA A 272 18.13 -13.48 12.40
CA ALA A 272 17.44 -13.54 13.69
C ALA A 272 17.48 -14.94 14.33
N LEU A 273 17.36 -15.99 13.52
CA LEU A 273 17.44 -17.37 13.99
C LEU A 273 18.87 -17.75 14.39
N LYS A 274 19.86 -17.47 13.53
CA LYS A 274 21.26 -17.79 13.82
C LYS A 274 21.78 -17.05 15.04
N LYS A 275 21.41 -15.78 15.21
CA LYS A 275 21.74 -15.00 16.42
C LYS A 275 21.17 -15.61 17.71
N GLY A 276 20.02 -16.29 17.63
CA GLY A 276 19.44 -17.00 18.78
C GLY A 276 20.10 -18.36 19.06
N GLN A 277 20.93 -18.87 18.15
CA GLN A 277 21.62 -20.15 18.25
C GLN A 277 23.10 -19.99 18.66
N CYS A 278 23.71 -18.85 18.36
CA CYS A 278 25.10 -18.57 18.72
C CYS A 278 25.24 -18.32 20.23
N GLU A 279 26.33 -18.84 20.81
CA GLU A 279 26.62 -18.69 22.25
C GLU A 279 27.26 -17.33 22.58
N ASN A 280 27.96 -16.74 21.61
CA ASN A 280 28.64 -15.45 21.72
C ASN A 280 28.48 -14.62 20.43
N ASP A 281 28.85 -13.34 20.49
CA ASP A 281 28.72 -12.42 19.35
C ASP A 281 29.76 -12.69 18.25
N GLU A 282 30.95 -13.24 18.57
CA GLU A 282 32.02 -13.51 17.59
C GLU A 282 31.62 -14.60 16.59
N GLU A 283 31.02 -15.71 17.07
CA GLU A 283 30.49 -16.78 16.20
C GLU A 283 29.39 -16.25 15.25
N PHE A 284 28.60 -15.30 15.72
CA PHE A 284 27.56 -14.69 14.89
C PHE A 284 28.16 -13.74 13.85
N GLU A 285 29.17 -12.95 14.21
CA GLU A 285 29.85 -12.02 13.30
C GLU A 285 30.52 -12.75 12.14
N ASP A 286 31.23 -13.85 12.40
CA ASP A 286 31.85 -14.68 11.35
C ASP A 286 30.80 -15.23 10.37
N TRP A 287 29.70 -15.77 10.89
CA TRP A 287 28.60 -16.26 10.06
C TRP A 287 27.88 -15.14 9.30
N GLU A 288 27.70 -13.97 9.93
CA GLU A 288 27.01 -12.83 9.31
C GLU A 288 27.77 -12.32 8.09
N ILE A 289 29.11 -12.29 8.15
CA ILE A 289 29.96 -11.92 7.02
C ILE A 289 29.71 -12.86 5.83
N GLU A 290 29.72 -14.18 6.05
CA GLU A 290 29.44 -15.16 4.99
C GLU A 290 28.01 -15.06 4.45
N HIS A 291 27.03 -14.86 5.33
CA HIS A 291 25.62 -14.72 4.96
C HIS A 291 25.34 -13.45 4.13
N VAL A 292 26.03 -12.35 4.44
CA VAL A 292 25.98 -11.11 3.64
C VAL A 292 26.72 -11.30 2.32
N PHE A 293 27.94 -11.86 2.34
CA PHE A 293 28.76 -12.06 1.15
C PHE A 293 28.12 -13.01 0.12
N SER A 294 27.42 -14.05 0.59
CA SER A 294 26.65 -14.96 -0.27
C SER A 294 25.41 -14.32 -0.91
N GLY A 295 25.05 -13.08 -0.54
CA GLY A 295 23.87 -12.39 -1.05
C GLY A 295 22.54 -12.94 -0.51
N GLU A 296 22.58 -13.83 0.48
CA GLU A 296 21.39 -14.42 1.09
C GLU A 296 20.74 -13.50 2.13
N CYS A 297 21.52 -12.56 2.69
CA CYS A 297 20.99 -11.59 3.64
C CYS A 297 20.03 -10.62 2.96
N VAL A 298 18.81 -10.55 3.48
CA VAL A 298 17.76 -9.66 2.98
C VAL A 298 17.70 -8.32 3.75
N ILE A 299 18.67 -8.03 4.62
CA ILE A 299 18.82 -6.70 5.22
C ILE A 299 19.60 -5.85 4.22
N ASN A 300 19.00 -4.74 3.79
CA ASN A 300 19.65 -3.75 2.94
C ASN A 300 19.60 -2.34 3.54
N PHE A 301 19.11 -2.20 4.77
CA PHE A 301 19.03 -0.91 5.44
C PHE A 301 19.12 -1.02 6.96
N ASN A 302 20.04 -0.25 7.55
CA ASN A 302 20.33 -0.25 8.99
C ASN A 302 19.77 0.98 9.73
N GLY A 303 19.09 1.90 9.04
CA GLY A 303 18.55 3.12 9.63
C GLY A 303 17.19 2.95 10.34
N ASN A 304 16.62 4.05 10.82
CA ASN A 304 15.27 4.06 11.41
C ASN A 304 14.20 3.93 10.31
N SER A 305 13.03 3.39 10.66
CA SER A 305 11.97 3.12 9.66
C SER A 305 11.51 4.36 8.89
N PRO A 306 11.39 5.57 9.50
CA PRO A 306 11.11 6.80 8.75
C PRO A 306 12.14 7.17 7.67
N ALA A 307 13.38 6.70 7.77
CA ALA A 307 14.44 6.98 6.80
C ALA A 307 14.49 5.98 5.63
N MET A 308 13.67 4.91 5.65
CA MET A 308 13.62 3.93 4.56
C MET A 308 13.17 4.56 3.23
N GLU A 309 12.24 5.52 3.27
CA GLU A 309 11.77 6.23 2.07
C GLU A 309 12.90 7.06 1.44
N VAL A 310 13.71 7.71 2.29
CA VAL A 310 14.84 8.52 1.86
C VAL A 310 15.92 7.64 1.23
N GLU A 311 16.21 6.48 1.82
CA GLU A 311 17.16 5.53 1.26
C GLU A 311 16.68 4.96 -0.08
N GLY A 312 15.42 4.55 -0.15
CA GLY A 312 14.82 4.07 -1.38
C GLY A 312 14.85 5.10 -2.50
N ALA A 313 14.63 6.38 -2.20
CA ALA A 313 14.73 7.47 -3.17
C ALA A 313 16.14 7.58 -3.77
N LYS A 314 17.18 7.57 -2.93
CA LYS A 314 18.58 7.62 -3.40
C LYS A 314 18.90 6.47 -4.34
N ILE A 315 18.49 5.25 -3.99
CA ILE A 315 18.73 4.05 -4.80
C ILE A 315 18.08 4.18 -6.18
N ILE A 316 16.80 4.56 -6.23
CA ILE A 316 16.06 4.71 -7.49
C ILE A 316 16.65 5.81 -8.36
N TRP A 317 16.96 6.98 -7.79
CA TRP A 317 17.50 8.09 -8.58
C TRP A 317 18.90 7.79 -9.13
N ASN A 318 19.79 7.20 -8.32
CA ASN A 318 21.17 6.91 -8.72
C ASN A 318 21.26 5.95 -9.92
N ARG A 319 20.30 5.02 -10.09
CA ARG A 319 20.32 4.02 -11.17
C ARG A 319 19.40 4.31 -12.35
N SER A 320 18.62 5.39 -12.28
CA SER A 320 17.62 5.76 -13.31
C SER A 320 18.20 5.87 -14.73
N ILE A 321 19.33 6.56 -14.86
CA ILE A 321 20.02 6.76 -16.15
C ILE A 321 20.59 5.43 -16.66
N GLU A 322 21.27 4.67 -15.81
CA GLU A 322 21.88 3.39 -16.20
C GLU A 322 20.82 2.36 -16.62
N LEU A 323 19.71 2.26 -15.88
CA LEU A 323 18.67 1.27 -16.17
C LEU A 323 17.83 1.61 -17.40
N HIS A 324 17.51 2.90 -17.60
CA HIS A 324 16.45 3.30 -18.51
C HIS A 324 16.82 4.41 -19.49
N ASN A 325 18.01 4.99 -19.37
CA ASN A 325 18.42 6.21 -20.09
C ASN A 325 17.43 7.38 -19.87
N LEU A 326 16.85 7.43 -18.67
CA LEU A 326 15.92 8.47 -18.23
C LEU A 326 16.49 9.18 -17.01
N ARG A 327 16.39 10.51 -16.99
CA ARG A 327 16.72 11.32 -15.81
C ARG A 327 15.42 11.75 -15.14
N TYR A 328 15.24 11.38 -13.87
CA TYR A 328 14.08 11.74 -13.07
C TYR A 328 14.20 13.17 -12.56
N LYS A 329 14.05 14.13 -13.48
CA LYS A 329 14.23 15.55 -13.22
C LYS A 329 13.13 16.14 -12.36
N TRP A 330 11.87 15.75 -12.57
CA TRP A 330 10.76 16.27 -11.76
C TRP A 330 10.21 15.20 -10.81
N MET A 331 10.16 15.50 -9.52
CA MET A 331 9.56 14.64 -8.50
C MET A 331 8.24 15.23 -8.02
N ILE A 332 7.12 14.54 -8.28
CA ILE A 332 5.86 14.84 -7.61
C ILE A 332 5.89 14.20 -6.22
N SER A 333 5.77 15.03 -5.20
CA SER A 333 5.61 14.57 -3.83
C SER A 333 4.62 15.42 -3.04
N ASP A 334 4.26 14.91 -1.89
CA ASP A 334 3.48 15.65 -0.90
C ASP A 334 4.36 16.58 -0.07
N GLY A 335 3.94 17.83 0.09
CA GLY A 335 4.45 18.74 1.13
C GLY A 335 5.97 18.84 1.19
N ASP A 336 6.55 19.04 2.38
CA ASP A 336 8.01 18.98 2.54
C ASP A 336 8.46 17.51 2.60
N SER A 337 9.23 17.10 1.59
CA SER A 337 9.71 15.71 1.44
C SER A 337 11.19 15.63 1.80
N LYS A 338 11.53 14.83 2.82
CA LYS A 338 12.92 14.52 3.15
C LYS A 338 13.59 13.69 2.06
N ALA A 339 12.81 12.90 1.31
CA ALA A 339 13.31 12.15 0.17
C ALA A 339 13.81 13.12 -0.91
N PHE A 340 13.01 14.14 -1.26
CA PHE A 340 13.42 15.18 -2.22
C PHE A 340 14.74 15.84 -1.83
N SER A 341 14.88 16.31 -0.58
CA SER A 341 16.13 16.94 -0.12
C SER A 341 17.35 16.03 -0.20
N ALA A 342 17.17 14.70 -0.22
CA ALA A 342 18.27 13.75 -0.31
C ALA A 342 18.67 13.39 -1.75
N ILE A 343 17.84 13.75 -2.73
CA ILE A 343 18.06 13.46 -4.15
C ILE A 343 18.22 14.72 -5.01
N GLU A 344 18.07 15.91 -4.43
CA GLU A 344 18.10 17.20 -5.16
C GLU A 344 19.35 17.33 -6.04
N ASP A 345 20.49 16.93 -5.50
CA ASP A 345 21.80 17.02 -6.14
C ASP A 345 22.31 15.64 -6.61
N THR A 346 21.42 14.69 -6.93
CA THR A 346 21.84 13.35 -7.41
C THR A 346 22.51 13.38 -8.78
N TYR A 347 22.11 14.30 -9.67
CA TYR A 347 22.73 14.43 -10.99
C TYR A 347 23.67 15.64 -11.01
N ASP A 348 24.89 15.45 -11.51
CA ASP A 348 25.98 16.42 -11.39
C ASP A 348 25.62 17.83 -11.88
N GLU A 349 25.04 17.93 -13.07
CA GLU A 349 24.76 19.21 -13.74
C GLU A 349 23.28 19.63 -13.66
N VAL A 350 22.40 18.74 -13.19
CA VAL A 350 20.94 18.93 -13.24
C VAL A 350 20.32 18.66 -11.89
N LYS A 351 19.77 19.70 -11.27
CA LYS A 351 19.01 19.56 -10.04
C LYS A 351 17.67 18.87 -10.28
N VAL A 352 17.28 18.02 -9.34
CA VAL A 352 15.90 17.52 -9.28
C VAL A 352 14.99 18.64 -8.83
N GLU A 353 13.89 18.84 -9.55
CA GLU A 353 12.86 19.82 -9.26
C GLU A 353 11.65 19.17 -8.59
N LYS A 354 11.21 19.79 -7.50
CA LYS A 354 10.02 19.33 -6.78
C LYS A 354 8.74 19.89 -7.39
N LEU A 355 7.78 19.02 -7.66
CA LEU A 355 6.39 19.35 -7.96
C LEU A 355 5.48 18.94 -6.77
N ASP A 356 4.37 19.64 -6.60
CA ASP A 356 3.42 19.38 -5.52
C ASP A 356 2.17 18.65 -6.06
N CYS A 357 1.77 17.59 -5.38
CA CYS A 357 0.52 16.90 -5.69
C CYS A 357 -0.68 17.85 -5.51
N VAL A 358 -1.40 18.14 -6.59
CA VAL A 358 -2.54 19.08 -6.56
C VAL A 358 -3.66 18.61 -5.62
N GLY A 359 -3.86 17.30 -5.50
CA GLY A 359 -4.78 16.71 -4.53
C GLY A 359 -4.43 17.07 -3.08
N HIS A 360 -3.14 17.04 -2.73
CA HIS A 360 -2.67 17.38 -1.40
C HIS A 360 -2.63 18.88 -1.15
N VAL A 361 -2.26 19.68 -2.15
CA VAL A 361 -2.37 21.15 -2.09
C VAL A 361 -3.84 21.56 -1.88
N GLN A 362 -4.78 20.91 -2.57
CA GLN A 362 -6.20 21.11 -2.32
C GLN A 362 -6.57 20.80 -0.86
N LYS A 363 -6.24 19.61 -0.35
CA LYS A 363 -6.51 19.24 1.06
C LYS A 363 -5.86 20.21 2.07
N ARG A 364 -4.72 20.83 1.71
CA ARG A 364 -4.01 21.83 2.52
C ARG A 364 -4.89 23.04 2.84
N MET A 365 -5.74 23.50 1.90
CA MET A 365 -6.70 24.58 2.15
C MET A 365 -7.67 24.23 3.27
N GLY A 366 -8.37 23.10 3.16
CA GLY A 366 -9.33 22.70 4.20
C GLY A 366 -8.68 22.45 5.55
N LYS A 367 -7.48 21.84 5.57
CA LYS A 367 -6.71 21.63 6.81
C LYS A 367 -6.32 22.95 7.49
N ASN A 368 -5.88 23.96 6.72
CA ASN A 368 -5.54 25.27 7.27
C ASN A 368 -6.77 26.00 7.81
N LEU A 369 -7.89 25.98 7.07
CA LEU A 369 -9.14 26.60 7.53
C LEU A 369 -9.70 25.93 8.78
N LEU A 370 -9.62 24.59 8.87
CA LEU A 370 -10.02 23.86 10.07
C LEU A 370 -9.11 24.17 11.26
N LYS A 371 -7.80 24.24 11.04
CA LYS A 371 -6.83 24.65 12.07
C LYS A 371 -7.10 26.07 12.55
N LEU A 372 -7.34 27.01 11.63
CA LEU A 372 -7.67 28.40 11.93
C LEU A 372 -8.94 28.48 12.78
N LYS A 373 -10.03 27.82 12.34
CA LYS A 373 -11.29 27.72 13.09
C LYS A 373 -11.09 27.20 14.52
N ASN A 374 -10.30 26.15 14.68
CA ASN A 374 -10.08 25.50 15.98
C ASN A 374 -9.13 26.29 16.90
N ALA A 375 -8.17 27.02 16.33
CA ALA A 375 -7.23 27.86 17.07
C ALA A 375 -7.89 29.15 17.58
N THR A 376 -8.86 29.68 16.84
CA THR A 376 -9.58 30.89 17.25
C THR A 376 -10.56 30.59 18.38
N LYS A 377 -10.27 31.14 19.56
CA LYS A 377 -11.16 31.09 20.72
C LYS A 377 -11.97 32.38 20.80
N GLY A 378 -13.22 32.27 21.25
CA GLY A 378 -14.09 33.43 21.48
C GLY A 378 -14.87 33.87 20.24
N LYS A 379 -15.19 35.17 20.22
CA LYS A 379 -16.05 35.81 19.22
C LYS A 379 -15.19 36.62 18.24
N LEU A 380 -15.62 36.68 16.97
CA LEU A 380 -15.04 37.60 15.99
C LEU A 380 -15.54 39.03 16.26
N ALA A 381 -15.09 39.99 15.45
CA ALA A 381 -15.43 41.41 15.59
C ALA A 381 -16.95 41.69 15.57
N ASP A 382 -17.75 40.79 14.97
CA ASP A 382 -19.21 40.86 14.96
C ASP A 382 -19.88 40.27 16.22
N GLY A 383 -19.11 39.95 17.25
CA GLY A 383 -19.61 39.39 18.51
C GLY A 383 -20.13 37.95 18.40
N LYS A 384 -19.88 37.25 17.28
CA LYS A 384 -20.33 35.87 17.04
C LYS A 384 -19.15 34.90 16.93
N THR A 385 -19.41 33.63 17.23
CA THR A 385 -18.41 32.55 17.13
C THR A 385 -17.98 32.29 15.68
N VAL A 386 -16.82 31.68 15.48
CA VAL A 386 -16.31 31.32 14.13
C VAL A 386 -17.15 30.22 13.48
N GLY A 387 -17.62 29.24 14.27
CA GLY A 387 -18.55 28.20 13.84
C GLY A 387 -20.00 28.55 14.13
N GLY A 388 -20.92 27.78 13.55
CA GLY A 388 -22.37 27.93 13.73
C GLY A 388 -23.13 28.08 12.41
N ARG A 389 -24.46 28.20 12.48
CA ARG A 389 -25.32 28.46 11.31
C ARG A 389 -24.93 29.79 10.66
N GLY A 390 -24.75 29.80 9.33
CA GLY A 390 -24.31 30.98 8.58
C GLY A 390 -22.85 31.39 8.82
N ARG A 391 -22.01 30.50 9.34
CA ARG A 391 -20.60 30.75 9.66
C ARG A 391 -19.69 29.71 9.01
N LEU A 392 -18.41 29.68 9.39
CA LEU A 392 -17.42 28.75 8.85
C LEU A 392 -17.65 27.32 9.38
N THR A 393 -18.61 26.63 8.79
CA THR A 393 -18.92 25.22 9.05
C THR A 393 -17.96 24.28 8.32
N GLU A 394 -17.89 23.02 8.72
CA GLU A 394 -17.09 22.01 8.01
C GLU A 394 -17.55 21.83 6.56
N LYS A 395 -18.87 21.86 6.32
CA LYS A 395 -19.43 21.86 4.96
C LYS A 395 -18.91 23.05 4.13
N LYS A 396 -18.86 24.25 4.72
CA LYS A 396 -18.32 25.44 4.05
C LYS A 396 -16.83 25.33 3.77
N ILE A 397 -16.06 24.77 4.72
CA ILE A 397 -14.63 24.50 4.54
C ILE A 397 -14.40 23.52 3.38
N LEU A 398 -15.16 22.43 3.32
CA LEU A 398 -15.07 21.45 2.22
C LEU A 398 -15.44 22.05 0.86
N GLN A 399 -16.42 22.96 0.83
CA GLN A 399 -16.80 23.68 -0.38
C GLN A 399 -15.66 24.62 -0.85
N ILE A 400 -15.08 25.43 0.05
CA ILE A 400 -13.92 26.28 -0.24
C ILE A 400 -12.73 25.43 -0.70
N GLN A 401 -12.48 24.31 -0.02
CA GLN A 401 -11.43 23.35 -0.40
C GLN A 401 -11.63 22.85 -1.84
N ARG A 402 -12.85 22.47 -2.22
CA ARG A 402 -13.17 22.01 -3.59
C ARG A 402 -12.92 23.11 -4.62
N TYR A 403 -13.41 24.32 -4.40
CA TYR A 403 -13.24 25.43 -5.33
C TYR A 403 -11.78 25.89 -5.44
N TYR A 404 -11.03 25.87 -4.34
CA TYR A 404 -9.59 26.13 -4.37
C TYR A 404 -8.86 25.11 -5.25
N GLY A 405 -9.19 23.82 -5.14
CA GLY A 405 -8.63 22.79 -6.02
C GLY A 405 -9.03 22.96 -7.49
N LEU A 406 -10.23 23.49 -7.77
CA LEU A 406 -10.68 23.80 -9.14
C LEU A 406 -9.93 24.99 -9.71
N ALA A 407 -9.70 26.05 -8.92
CA ALA A 407 -8.94 27.23 -9.33
C ALA A 407 -7.52 26.86 -9.80
N ILE A 408 -6.92 25.82 -9.23
CA ILE A 408 -5.63 25.27 -9.69
C ILE A 408 -5.83 24.45 -10.97
N ARG A 409 -6.67 23.39 -10.92
CA ARG A 409 -6.80 22.42 -12.03
C ARG A 409 -7.31 23.00 -13.34
N GLN A 410 -8.09 24.08 -13.30
CA GLN A 410 -8.59 24.73 -14.52
C GLN A 410 -7.54 25.59 -15.23
N ASN A 411 -6.38 25.78 -14.62
CA ASN A 411 -5.32 26.66 -15.13
C ASN A 411 -3.99 25.91 -15.22
N THR A 412 -4.02 24.59 -15.37
CA THR A 412 -2.83 23.75 -15.53
C THR A 412 -2.37 23.72 -16.97
N LEU A 413 -1.08 23.44 -17.17
CA LEU A 413 -0.44 23.34 -18.46
C LEU A 413 -0.21 21.86 -18.78
N SER A 414 -0.48 21.48 -20.03
CA SER A 414 -0.37 20.09 -20.49
C SER A 414 0.83 19.87 -21.43
N THR A 415 1.53 20.94 -21.81
CA THR A 415 2.68 20.86 -22.71
C THR A 415 3.95 20.46 -21.93
N PRO A 416 4.84 19.63 -22.52
CA PRO A 416 6.07 19.21 -21.85
C PRO A 416 7.10 20.34 -21.76
N ASN A 417 7.21 21.16 -22.81
CA ASN A 417 8.09 22.33 -22.87
C ASN A 417 7.34 23.58 -22.41
N LEU A 418 7.39 23.82 -21.10
CA LEU A 418 6.81 25.02 -20.51
C LEU A 418 7.80 26.18 -20.62
N THR A 419 7.41 27.27 -21.26
CA THR A 419 8.18 28.51 -21.15
C THR A 419 7.94 29.16 -19.79
N GLU A 420 8.90 29.97 -19.33
CA GLU A 420 8.72 30.76 -18.10
C GLU A 420 7.48 31.66 -18.18
N ASN A 421 7.14 32.14 -19.38
CA ASN A 421 5.94 32.93 -19.62
C ASN A 421 4.66 32.11 -19.44
N ASP A 422 4.60 30.87 -19.95
CA ASP A 422 3.43 30.00 -19.78
C ASP A 422 3.17 29.72 -18.30
N VAL A 423 4.24 29.39 -17.56
CA VAL A 423 4.19 29.17 -16.11
C VAL A 423 3.70 30.43 -15.41
N SER A 424 4.26 31.60 -15.74
CA SER A 424 3.89 32.87 -15.13
C SER A 424 2.42 33.24 -15.36
N VAL A 425 1.91 33.06 -16.58
CA VAL A 425 0.50 33.32 -16.93
C VAL A 425 -0.44 32.36 -16.21
N SER A 426 -0.10 31.08 -16.18
CA SER A 426 -0.83 30.04 -15.45
C SER A 426 -0.92 30.38 -13.96
N VAL A 427 0.22 30.66 -13.33
CA VAL A 427 0.32 31.02 -11.90
C VAL A 427 -0.48 32.29 -11.60
N TYR A 428 -0.36 33.33 -12.42
CA TYR A 428 -1.14 34.56 -12.27
C TYR A 428 -2.66 34.26 -12.29
N THR A 429 -3.10 33.43 -13.23
CA THR A 429 -4.51 33.08 -13.39
C THR A 429 -5.01 32.24 -12.20
N MET A 430 -4.21 31.29 -11.71
CA MET A 430 -4.49 30.55 -10.47
C MET A 430 -4.67 31.50 -9.28
N LYS A 431 -3.74 32.45 -9.08
CA LYS A 431 -3.84 33.45 -8.01
C LYS A 431 -5.11 34.28 -8.13
N LYS A 432 -5.39 34.81 -9.31
CA LYS A 432 -6.60 35.60 -9.59
C LYS A 432 -7.86 34.80 -9.20
N ASN A 433 -7.95 33.53 -9.60
CA ASN A 433 -9.10 32.68 -9.29
C ASN A 433 -9.20 32.33 -7.80
N ILE A 434 -8.07 32.13 -7.09
CA ILE A 434 -8.05 31.91 -5.64
C ILE A 434 -8.53 33.17 -4.89
N ILE A 435 -8.10 34.36 -5.31
CA ILE A 435 -8.56 35.64 -4.73
C ILE A 435 -10.03 35.90 -5.08
N ALA A 436 -10.47 35.53 -6.28
CA ALA A 436 -11.87 35.58 -6.66
C ALA A 436 -12.74 34.70 -5.76
N LEU A 437 -12.29 33.49 -5.43
CA LEU A 437 -12.97 32.60 -4.49
C LEU A 437 -13.14 33.23 -3.10
N LEU A 438 -12.10 33.90 -2.57
CA LEU A 438 -12.20 34.60 -1.28
C LEU A 438 -13.30 35.66 -1.30
N ASN A 439 -13.25 36.58 -2.27
CA ASN A 439 -14.20 37.68 -2.37
C ASN A 439 -15.62 37.17 -2.65
N HIS A 440 -15.77 36.18 -3.55
CA HIS A 440 -17.05 35.55 -3.85
C HIS A 440 -17.69 34.93 -2.61
N SER A 441 -16.89 34.34 -1.72
CA SER A 441 -17.38 33.62 -0.54
C SER A 441 -17.85 34.54 0.59
N ILE A 442 -17.71 35.85 0.47
CA ILE A 442 -17.96 36.82 1.55
C ILE A 442 -19.02 37.82 1.11
N GLN A 443 -19.99 38.07 1.99
CA GLN A 443 -21.05 39.05 1.76
C GLN A 443 -20.47 40.44 1.54
N ASN A 444 -20.96 41.13 0.52
CA ASN A 444 -20.70 42.54 0.27
C ASN A 444 -22.02 43.24 -0.09
N GLU A 445 -22.17 44.50 0.34
CA GLU A 445 -23.34 45.31 -0.04
C GLU A 445 -23.35 45.65 -1.53
N ASP A 446 -22.19 45.62 -2.18
CA ASP A 446 -21.99 45.89 -3.59
C ASP A 446 -21.60 44.58 -4.32
N PRO A 447 -22.55 43.93 -5.02
CA PRO A 447 -22.29 42.71 -5.77
C PRO A 447 -21.19 42.88 -6.83
N THR A 448 -21.04 44.08 -7.40
CA THR A 448 -19.99 44.35 -8.40
C THR A 448 -18.60 44.24 -7.76
N LYS A 449 -18.43 44.70 -6.52
CA LYS A 449 -17.19 44.54 -5.74
C LYS A 449 -16.97 43.09 -5.32
N GLN A 450 -18.02 42.39 -4.90
CA GLN A 450 -17.94 40.99 -4.49
C GLN A 450 -17.46 40.09 -5.63
N HIS A 451 -17.97 40.33 -6.84
CA HIS A 451 -17.76 39.48 -8.00
C HIS A 451 -16.72 40.02 -8.99
N ARG A 452 -16.08 41.16 -8.69
CA ARG A 452 -15.09 41.84 -9.55
C ARG A 452 -13.99 40.94 -10.10
N PHE A 453 -13.52 39.99 -9.29
CA PHE A 453 -12.42 39.10 -9.66
C PHE A 453 -12.89 37.77 -10.26
N CYS A 454 -14.19 37.47 -10.22
CA CYS A 454 -14.74 36.26 -10.81
C CYS A 454 -14.58 36.28 -12.34
N PRO A 455 -14.42 35.12 -13.00
CA PRO A 455 -14.44 35.04 -14.46
C PRO A 455 -15.73 35.63 -15.02
N VAL A 456 -15.64 36.36 -16.12
CA VAL A 456 -16.79 36.94 -16.82
C VAL A 456 -17.35 35.96 -17.85
N GLY A 457 -18.61 36.13 -18.24
CA GLY A 457 -19.25 35.35 -19.31
C GLY A 457 -20.10 34.18 -18.83
N GLU A 458 -20.81 33.57 -19.77
CA GLU A 458 -21.79 32.51 -19.54
C GLU A 458 -21.18 31.23 -18.95
N ASN A 459 -19.90 30.98 -19.26
CA ASN A 459 -19.13 29.84 -18.75
C ASN A 459 -18.49 30.10 -17.37
N SER A 460 -18.76 31.25 -16.75
CA SER A 460 -18.25 31.54 -15.41
C SER A 460 -18.80 30.57 -14.38
N TRP A 461 -17.99 30.14 -13.41
CA TRP A 461 -18.49 29.41 -12.25
C TRP A 461 -19.27 30.32 -11.28
N CYS A 462 -19.17 31.65 -11.43
CA CYS A 462 -19.89 32.62 -10.62
C CYS A 462 -21.25 32.90 -11.23
N LYS A 463 -22.33 32.49 -10.55
CA LYS A 463 -23.70 32.66 -11.04
C LYS A 463 -24.09 34.13 -11.28
N TRP A 464 -23.59 35.06 -10.48
CA TRP A 464 -23.80 36.50 -10.71
C TRP A 464 -23.16 36.96 -12.03
N GLN A 465 -21.94 36.49 -12.36
CA GLN A 465 -21.29 36.82 -13.63
C GLN A 465 -22.00 36.19 -14.84
N GLN A 466 -22.55 34.97 -14.68
CA GLN A 466 -23.41 34.35 -15.69
C GLN A 466 -24.66 35.20 -15.93
N ASP A 467 -25.32 35.64 -14.85
CA ASP A 467 -26.53 36.46 -14.91
C ASP A 467 -26.27 37.81 -15.60
N CYS A 468 -25.14 38.46 -15.32
CA CYS A 468 -24.72 39.66 -16.03
C CYS A 468 -24.48 39.42 -17.52
N ALA A 469 -23.92 38.27 -17.91
CA ALA A 469 -23.66 37.94 -19.31
C ALA A 469 -24.93 37.58 -20.08
N MET A 470 -25.87 36.86 -19.43
CA MET A 470 -27.09 36.35 -20.04
C MET A 470 -28.30 37.29 -19.89
N GLY A 471 -28.18 38.37 -19.11
CA GLY A 471 -29.30 39.25 -18.76
C GLY A 471 -30.34 38.61 -17.84
N THR A 472 -29.96 37.60 -17.04
CA THR A 472 -30.83 36.90 -16.09
C THR A 472 -30.64 37.41 -14.65
N SER A 473 -31.51 37.00 -13.72
CA SER A 473 -31.44 37.40 -12.30
C SER A 473 -31.74 36.23 -11.35
N MET A 474 -30.96 35.15 -11.46
CA MET A 474 -31.15 33.91 -10.70
C MET A 474 -30.26 33.82 -9.44
N TYR A 475 -29.20 34.62 -9.35
CA TYR A 475 -28.31 34.68 -8.20
C TYR A 475 -29.01 35.26 -6.97
N LYS A 476 -28.92 34.56 -5.84
CA LYS A 476 -29.62 34.94 -4.59
C LYS A 476 -28.70 35.43 -3.46
N GLY A 477 -27.38 35.16 -3.53
CA GLY A 477 -26.41 35.61 -2.51
C GLY A 477 -26.43 34.84 -1.18
N ASP A 478 -27.26 33.81 -1.05
CA ASP A 478 -27.60 33.12 0.20
C ASP A 478 -26.44 32.35 0.86
N ASP A 479 -25.40 31.99 0.10
CA ASP A 479 -24.30 31.11 0.54
C ASP A 479 -22.99 31.88 0.78
N CYS A 480 -23.07 33.07 1.37
CA CYS A 480 -21.90 33.91 1.67
C CYS A 480 -21.63 34.01 3.17
N LEU A 481 -20.36 34.05 3.55
CA LEU A 481 -19.93 34.30 4.93
C LEU A 481 -20.06 35.79 5.28
N PRO A 482 -20.34 36.13 6.55
CA PRO A 482 -20.40 37.54 6.99
C PRO A 482 -19.09 38.31 6.71
N PRO A 483 -19.14 39.65 6.53
CA PRO A 483 -17.97 40.46 6.13
C PRO A 483 -16.73 40.31 7.03
N VAL A 484 -16.93 40.03 8.32
CA VAL A 484 -15.85 39.79 9.29
C VAL A 484 -14.91 38.64 8.88
N PHE A 485 -15.36 37.73 8.01
CA PHE A 485 -14.54 36.62 7.53
C PHE A 485 -13.50 37.02 6.48
N LEU A 486 -13.57 38.22 5.89
CA LEU A 486 -12.56 38.66 4.91
C LEU A 486 -11.17 38.70 5.53
N GLU A 487 -10.99 39.55 6.53
CA GLU A 487 -9.69 39.66 7.22
C GLU A 487 -9.35 38.39 8.00
N PHE A 488 -10.35 37.60 8.41
CA PHE A 488 -10.12 36.31 9.07
C PHE A 488 -9.50 35.26 8.13
N LEU A 489 -10.01 35.13 6.90
CA LEU A 489 -9.60 34.08 5.96
C LEU A 489 -8.42 34.49 5.07
N LYS A 490 -8.28 35.79 4.80
CA LYS A 490 -7.27 36.38 3.92
C LYS A 490 -5.85 35.87 4.17
N PRO A 491 -5.32 35.74 5.41
CA PRO A 491 -3.98 35.20 5.63
C PRO A 491 -3.79 33.78 5.06
N THR A 492 -4.80 32.93 5.18
CA THR A 492 -4.74 31.55 4.64
C THR A 492 -4.77 31.55 3.12
N PHE A 493 -5.63 32.38 2.51
CA PHE A 493 -5.72 32.50 1.06
C PHE A 493 -4.45 33.10 0.44
N MET A 494 -3.86 34.11 1.07
CA MET A 494 -2.59 34.70 0.62
C MET A 494 -1.44 33.70 0.72
N HIS A 495 -1.34 32.97 1.83
CA HIS A 495 -0.32 31.94 2.00
C HIS A 495 -0.44 30.81 0.96
N LEU A 496 -1.68 30.37 0.66
CA LEU A 496 -1.94 29.30 -0.30
C LEU A 496 -2.09 29.81 -1.76
N SER A 497 -1.80 31.08 -2.01
CA SER A 497 -1.64 31.64 -3.37
C SER A 497 -0.21 32.13 -3.62
N ASP A 498 0.75 31.63 -2.84
CA ASP A 498 2.18 31.84 -3.05
C ASP A 498 2.62 31.39 -4.47
N SER A 499 3.49 32.16 -5.12
CA SER A 499 3.95 31.84 -6.50
C SER A 499 4.64 30.49 -6.54
N LYS A 500 5.61 30.25 -5.64
CA LYS A 500 6.41 29.02 -5.64
C LYS A 500 5.57 27.79 -5.36
N LEU A 501 4.50 27.91 -4.57
CA LEU A 501 3.53 26.83 -4.41
C LEU A 501 2.80 26.53 -5.72
N LEU A 502 2.30 27.55 -6.40
CA LEU A 502 1.48 27.38 -7.60
C LEU A 502 2.31 26.98 -8.83
N GLU A 503 3.56 27.45 -8.94
CA GLU A 503 4.55 27.01 -9.93
C GLU A 503 4.72 25.48 -9.86
N ARG A 504 4.83 24.92 -8.65
CA ARG A 504 4.92 23.47 -8.44
C ARG A 504 3.63 22.70 -8.73
N CYS A 505 2.52 23.40 -8.97
CA CYS A 505 1.22 22.82 -9.30
C CYS A 505 0.86 22.96 -10.78
N VAL A 506 1.63 23.69 -11.60
CA VAL A 506 1.22 24.05 -12.98
C VAL A 506 0.95 22.84 -13.86
N ARG A 507 1.64 21.71 -13.64
CA ARG A 507 1.40 20.47 -14.41
C ARG A 507 0.11 19.73 -14.03
N GLY A 508 -0.56 20.10 -12.93
CA GLY A 508 -1.86 19.52 -12.56
C GLY A 508 -1.83 18.08 -12.04
N LYS A 509 -0.65 17.46 -11.93
CA LYS A 509 -0.48 16.03 -11.68
C LYS A 509 -0.72 15.65 -10.20
N THR A 510 -0.90 14.36 -9.94
CA THR A 510 -1.21 13.81 -8.61
C THR A 510 -0.43 12.53 -8.35
N GLN A 511 -0.35 12.11 -7.08
CA GLN A 511 0.26 10.85 -6.68
C GLN A 511 -0.74 9.67 -6.63
N ASN A 512 -1.94 9.81 -7.18
CA ASN A 512 -3.00 8.81 -7.04
C ASN A 512 -2.61 7.41 -7.57
N ASN A 513 -1.73 7.34 -8.58
CA ASN A 513 -1.25 6.06 -9.11
C ASN A 513 -0.47 5.26 -8.06
N ASN A 514 0.21 5.93 -7.12
CA ASN A 514 0.89 5.26 -6.00
C ASN A 514 -0.12 4.50 -5.11
N GLU A 515 -1.31 5.07 -4.87
CA GLU A 515 -2.35 4.40 -4.09
C GLU A 515 -2.90 3.16 -4.81
N SER A 516 -2.93 3.17 -6.15
CA SER A 516 -3.33 2.03 -6.97
C SER A 516 -2.35 0.86 -6.81
N ILE A 517 -1.05 1.09 -7.07
CA ILE A 517 -0.03 0.04 -6.93
C ILE A 517 0.08 -0.44 -5.48
N ASN A 518 -0.01 0.47 -4.51
CA ASN A 518 -0.02 0.13 -3.09
C ASN A 518 -1.17 -0.84 -2.76
N SER A 519 -2.36 -0.61 -3.31
CA SER A 519 -3.50 -1.51 -3.12
C SER A 519 -3.23 -2.91 -3.69
N LEU A 520 -2.62 -3.00 -4.87
CA LEU A 520 -2.28 -4.27 -5.52
C LEU A 520 -1.25 -5.07 -4.73
N VAL A 521 -0.19 -4.42 -4.23
CA VAL A 521 0.84 -5.07 -3.40
C VAL A 521 0.23 -5.62 -2.12
N TRP A 522 -0.58 -4.82 -1.43
CA TRP A 522 -1.09 -5.19 -0.11
C TRP A 522 -2.35 -6.07 -0.16
N ALA A 523 -2.95 -6.26 -1.34
CA ALA A 523 -3.91 -7.35 -1.59
C ALA A 523 -3.18 -8.71 -1.57
N ARG A 524 -2.02 -8.80 -2.22
CA ARG A 524 -1.14 -10.00 -2.26
C ARG A 524 -0.35 -10.21 -0.98
N CYS A 525 -0.13 -9.15 -0.20
CA CYS A 525 0.62 -9.20 1.06
C CYS A 525 -0.14 -8.49 2.19
N PRO A 526 -1.26 -9.03 2.70
CA PRO A 526 -2.13 -8.31 3.64
C PRO A 526 -1.42 -7.81 4.91
N LYS A 527 -1.52 -6.51 5.19
CA LYS A 527 -0.82 -5.85 6.33
C LYS A 527 -1.18 -6.37 7.73
N HIS A 528 -2.24 -7.15 7.87
CA HIS A 528 -2.65 -7.75 9.14
C HIS A 528 -1.94 -9.07 9.44
N LYS A 529 -1.23 -9.65 8.46
CA LYS A 529 -0.39 -10.84 8.61
C LYS A 529 1.09 -10.43 8.59
N HIS A 530 1.93 -11.24 9.23
CA HIS A 530 3.38 -11.08 9.12
C HIS A 530 3.88 -11.79 7.86
N HIS A 531 4.71 -11.10 7.08
CA HIS A 531 5.30 -11.63 5.85
C HIS A 531 6.80 -11.34 5.85
N GLY A 532 7.59 -12.32 5.38
CA GLY A 532 9.01 -12.13 5.14
C GLY A 532 9.27 -11.32 3.86
N VAL A 533 10.50 -10.80 3.72
CA VAL A 533 10.91 -9.96 2.58
C VAL A 533 10.67 -10.61 1.23
N LYS A 534 10.88 -11.93 1.11
CA LYS A 534 10.63 -12.69 -0.12
C LYS A 534 9.17 -12.61 -0.58
N VAL A 535 8.22 -12.71 0.35
CA VAL A 535 6.78 -12.60 0.02
C VAL A 535 6.43 -11.18 -0.39
N VAL A 536 7.04 -10.17 0.26
CA VAL A 536 6.86 -8.76 -0.15
C VAL A 536 7.43 -8.53 -1.55
N LYS A 537 8.64 -9.03 -1.85
CA LYS A 537 9.23 -8.97 -3.20
C LYS A 537 8.33 -9.62 -4.25
N CYS A 538 7.79 -10.81 -3.95
CA CYS A 538 6.81 -11.49 -4.81
C CYS A 538 5.59 -10.62 -5.10
N ALA A 539 4.98 -10.07 -4.04
CA ALA A 539 3.79 -9.24 -4.14
C ALA A 539 4.02 -7.93 -4.89
N VAL A 540 5.22 -7.35 -4.77
CA VAL A 540 5.62 -6.14 -5.51
C VAL A 540 5.86 -6.46 -6.97
N ALA A 541 6.67 -7.47 -7.28
CA ALA A 541 7.00 -7.85 -8.64
C ALA A 541 5.77 -8.31 -9.43
N SER A 542 4.79 -8.95 -8.80
CA SER A 542 3.51 -9.32 -9.43
C SER A 542 2.51 -8.16 -9.56
N ALA A 543 2.71 -7.08 -8.80
CA ALA A 543 1.85 -5.90 -8.87
C ALA A 543 2.30 -4.90 -9.94
N VAL A 544 3.62 -4.82 -10.16
CA VAL A 544 4.25 -4.17 -11.31
C VAL A 544 3.88 -4.97 -12.56
#